data_AF-A0A920TAJ3-F1
#
_entry.id   AF-A0A920TAJ3-F1
#
_cell.length_a   1.000
_cell.length_b   1.000
_cell.length_c   1.000
_cell.angle_alpha   90.00
_cell.angle_beta   90.00
_cell.angle_gamma   90.00
#
_symmetry.space_group_name_H-M   'P 1'
#
loop_
_entity.id
_entity.type
_entity.pdbx_description
1 polymer ?
#
loop_
_entity_poly.entity_id
_entity_poly.type
_entity_poly.pdbx_seq_one_letter_code
_entity_poly.pdbx_strand_id
1 'polypeptide(L)'
;MFRPLRLNPGPRWFTRGIADNVPPKIGPAYNTLVPAVDADGIERAGIKLPTVSVPLGTYTGWNVRNAAAGAGGMLGRFRGSWLAFAKTRAERESVGDPRRSVRERYPTRAEYMAKITAAVLALRRRHLLLDEDAIRILEKASRRDLWSGKDSTVAGPIFVRPPNWQSLHRSCHDDSCYRIAF
;
A
#
# COMPACT_ATOMS: atom_id res chain seq x y z
N MET A 1 -5.68 -15.34 -13.45
CA MET A 1 -4.78 -14.18 -13.27
C MET A 1 -4.47 -13.61 -14.65
N PHE A 2 -4.55 -12.29 -14.85
CA PHE A 2 -4.26 -11.67 -16.16
C PHE A 2 -2.76 -11.82 -16.48
N ARG A 3 -2.43 -12.40 -17.64
CA ARG A 3 -1.06 -12.56 -18.13
C ARG A 3 -0.90 -11.79 -19.45
N PRO A 4 -0.29 -10.60 -19.43
CA PRO A 4 -0.10 -9.82 -20.65
C PRO A 4 0.78 -10.56 -21.66
N LEU A 5 0.49 -10.34 -22.94
CA LEU A 5 1.26 -10.85 -24.05
C LEU A 5 2.49 -9.96 -24.29
N ARG A 6 3.64 -10.57 -24.57
CA ARG A 6 4.83 -9.80 -24.96
C ARG A 6 4.65 -9.33 -26.40
N LEU A 7 4.70 -8.02 -26.64
CA LEU A 7 4.65 -7.46 -27.99
C LEU A 7 6.07 -7.38 -28.58
N ASN A 8 6.23 -7.85 -29.82
CA ASN A 8 7.48 -7.82 -30.55
C ASN A 8 7.41 -6.80 -31.72
N PRO A 9 7.92 -5.57 -31.51
CA PRO A 9 7.98 -4.53 -32.54
C PRO A 9 9.10 -4.75 -33.58
N GLY A 10 9.94 -5.78 -33.43
CA GLY A 10 11.04 -6.08 -34.35
C GLY A 10 12.45 -5.83 -33.78
N PRO A 11 13.49 -6.28 -34.49
CA PRO A 11 14.87 -6.30 -33.98
C PRO A 11 15.48 -4.92 -33.74
N ARG A 12 15.05 -3.87 -34.45
CA ARG A 12 15.62 -2.52 -34.29
C ARG A 12 15.04 -1.73 -33.10
N TRP A 13 14.03 -2.27 -32.42
CA TRP A 13 13.35 -1.56 -31.34
C TRP A 13 14.25 -1.27 -30.15
N PHE A 14 14.89 -2.29 -29.58
CA PHE A 14 15.66 -2.14 -28.34
C PHE A 14 17.00 -1.40 -28.52
N THR A 15 17.46 -1.23 -29.76
CA THR A 15 18.74 -0.59 -30.08
C THR A 15 18.58 0.78 -30.72
N ARG A 16 17.50 1.01 -31.50
CA ARG A 16 17.30 2.25 -32.26
C ARG A 16 15.93 2.89 -32.05
N GLY A 17 15.02 2.25 -31.31
CA GLY A 17 13.65 2.74 -31.12
C GLY A 17 12.76 2.68 -32.37
N ILE A 18 13.18 1.95 -33.42
CA ILE A 18 12.45 1.83 -34.68
C ILE A 18 11.60 0.55 -34.64
N ALA A 19 10.29 0.68 -34.90
CA ALA A 19 9.38 -0.46 -35.05
C ALA A 19 9.39 -1.00 -36.48
N ASP A 20 9.80 -2.26 -36.64
CA ASP A 20 9.81 -2.98 -37.92
C ASP A 20 8.47 -3.65 -38.23
N ASN A 21 7.73 -4.04 -37.18
CA ASN A 21 6.43 -4.70 -37.29
C ASN A 21 5.33 -3.78 -36.76
N VAL A 22 4.41 -3.37 -37.64
CA VAL A 22 3.21 -2.59 -37.29
C VAL A 22 2.00 -3.26 -37.95
N PRO A 23 1.12 -3.96 -37.20
CA PRO A 23 1.13 -4.12 -35.74
C PRO A 23 2.27 -5.03 -35.24
N PRO A 24 2.69 -4.91 -33.97
CA PRO A 24 3.73 -5.76 -33.40
C PRO A 24 3.30 -7.22 -33.38
N LYS A 25 4.25 -8.13 -33.56
CA LYS A 25 3.99 -9.57 -33.49
C LYS A 25 3.71 -9.97 -32.03
N ILE A 26 2.73 -10.84 -31.83
CA ILE A 26 2.37 -11.33 -30.50
C ILE A 26 3.34 -12.46 -30.10
N GLY A 27 4.01 -12.28 -28.98
CA GLY A 27 4.89 -13.25 -28.36
C GLY A 27 4.25 -13.96 -27.15
N PRO A 28 5.03 -14.79 -26.43
CA PRO A 28 4.53 -15.53 -25.28
C PRO A 28 4.05 -14.60 -24.15
N ALA A 29 3.07 -15.07 -23.38
CA ALA A 29 2.59 -14.37 -22.20
C ALA A 29 3.65 -14.36 -21.10
N TYR A 30 3.85 -13.22 -20.44
CA TYR A 30 4.76 -13.11 -19.30
C TYR A 30 3.98 -13.02 -17.97
N ASN A 31 4.64 -13.35 -16.88
CA ASN A 31 4.07 -13.18 -15.56
C ASN A 31 4.27 -11.74 -15.08
N THR A 32 3.20 -11.09 -14.64
CA THR A 32 3.30 -9.76 -14.04
C THR A 32 3.58 -9.91 -12.56
N LEU A 33 4.75 -9.43 -12.13
CA LEU A 33 5.11 -9.36 -10.73
C LEU A 33 4.70 -8.01 -10.15
N VAL A 34 4.26 -8.02 -8.89
CA VAL A 34 3.99 -6.82 -8.10
C VAL A 34 4.95 -6.80 -6.90
N PRO A 35 5.24 -5.62 -6.32
CA PRO A 35 6.06 -5.54 -5.12
C PRO A 35 5.51 -6.44 -4.00
N ALA A 36 6.42 -7.13 -3.32
CA ALA A 36 6.06 -7.90 -2.14
C ALA A 36 5.61 -6.97 -1.01
N VAL A 37 4.58 -7.39 -0.27
CA VAL A 37 4.03 -6.66 0.87
C VAL A 37 4.30 -7.39 2.19
N ASP A 38 4.26 -6.66 3.31
CA ASP A 38 4.30 -7.22 4.65
C ASP A 38 2.91 -7.68 5.13
N ALA A 39 2.81 -8.12 6.39
CA ALA A 39 1.57 -8.61 7.00
C ALA A 39 0.46 -7.54 7.04
N ASP A 40 0.82 -6.27 6.90
CA ASP A 40 -0.13 -5.16 6.86
C ASP A 40 -0.52 -4.77 5.43
N GLY A 41 0.00 -5.47 4.42
CA GLY A 41 -0.24 -5.14 3.02
C GLY A 41 0.54 -3.91 2.55
N ILE A 42 1.58 -3.50 3.28
CA ILE A 42 2.45 -2.37 2.91
C ILE A 42 3.67 -2.93 2.17
N GLU A 43 4.09 -2.27 1.10
CA GLU A 43 5.24 -2.70 0.31
C GLU A 43 6.50 -2.83 1.18
N ARG A 44 7.25 -3.93 1.00
CA ARG A 44 8.46 -4.23 1.79
C ARG A 44 9.65 -3.38 1.36
N ALA A 45 9.77 -3.15 0.05
CA ALA A 45 10.86 -2.41 -0.56
C ALA A 45 10.58 -0.90 -0.65
N GLY A 46 11.61 -0.14 -0.99
CA GLY A 46 11.52 1.31 -1.21
C GLY A 46 11.77 2.15 0.04
N ILE A 47 11.84 3.46 -0.15
CA ILE A 47 11.99 4.43 0.94
C ILE A 47 10.60 4.73 1.50
N LYS A 48 10.32 4.23 2.71
CA LYS A 48 9.04 4.47 3.39
C LYS A 48 9.00 5.89 3.95
N LEU A 49 7.98 6.66 3.57
CA LEU A 49 7.63 7.91 4.25
C LEU A 49 7.30 7.63 5.73
N PRO A 50 7.44 8.61 6.64
CA PRO A 50 7.24 8.38 8.08
C PRO A 50 5.88 7.77 8.42
N THR A 51 4.82 8.18 7.72
CA THR A 51 3.46 7.65 7.89
C THR A 51 3.27 6.23 7.36
N VAL A 52 4.16 5.76 6.47
CA VAL A 52 4.17 4.39 5.93
C VAL A 52 5.02 3.49 6.81
N SER A 53 6.12 3.99 7.37
CA SER A 53 6.95 3.26 8.35
C SER A 53 6.30 3.14 9.73
N VAL A 54 5.43 4.10 10.09
CA VAL A 54 4.65 4.11 11.33
C VAL A 54 3.15 4.17 10.96
N PRO A 55 2.61 3.08 10.39
CA PRO A 55 1.31 3.10 9.76
C PRO A 55 0.17 3.17 10.77
N LEU A 56 -0.86 3.94 10.41
CA LEU A 56 -2.19 3.94 11.01
C LEU A 56 -3.24 3.26 10.10
N GLY A 57 -2.78 2.74 8.97
CA GLY A 57 -3.57 2.05 7.97
C GLY A 57 -2.66 1.50 6.88
N THR A 58 -3.19 0.61 6.05
CA THR A 58 -2.51 0.09 4.87
C THR A 58 -2.54 1.14 3.78
N TYR A 59 -1.40 1.39 3.15
CA TYR A 59 -1.28 2.21 1.95
C TYR A 59 -1.04 1.27 0.78
N THR A 60 -1.84 1.38 -0.29
CA THR A 60 -1.59 0.62 -1.52
C THR A 60 -1.49 1.55 -2.72
N GLY A 61 -0.63 1.21 -3.68
CA GLY A 61 -0.46 1.96 -4.93
C GLY A 61 -1.62 1.83 -5.94
N TRP A 62 -2.69 1.11 -5.60
CA TRP A 62 -3.81 0.82 -6.49
C TRP A 62 -5.14 1.01 -5.78
N ASN A 63 -6.18 1.24 -6.57
CA ASN A 63 -7.52 1.37 -6.04
C ASN A 63 -8.55 0.93 -7.07
N VAL A 64 -9.71 0.43 -6.65
CA VAL A 64 -10.79 0.01 -7.56
C VAL A 64 -11.88 1.05 -7.63
N ARG A 65 -12.49 1.19 -8.81
CA ARG A 65 -13.59 2.12 -9.03
C ARG A 65 -14.86 1.61 -8.35
N ASN A 66 -15.61 2.53 -7.76
CA ASN A 66 -16.98 2.28 -7.31
C ASN A 66 -17.90 2.12 -8.53
N ALA A 67 -18.82 1.16 -8.50
CA ALA A 67 -19.80 0.93 -9.55
C ALA A 67 -20.64 2.18 -9.89
N ALA A 68 -20.98 3.01 -8.89
CA ALA A 68 -21.74 4.25 -9.08
C ALA A 68 -20.99 5.28 -9.94
N ALA A 69 -19.66 5.20 -10.02
CA ALA A 69 -18.85 6.06 -10.89
C ALA A 69 -18.63 5.44 -12.29
N GLY A 70 -19.26 4.30 -12.59
CA GLY A 70 -19.03 3.52 -13.80
C GLY A 70 -17.72 2.71 -13.77
N ALA A 71 -17.70 1.61 -14.53
CA ALA A 71 -16.57 0.66 -14.59
C ALA A 71 -16.16 0.11 -13.20
N GLY A 72 -17.15 -0.28 -12.40
CA GLY A 72 -16.94 -0.81 -11.05
C GLY A 72 -15.97 -2.00 -11.04
N GLY A 73 -15.09 -2.06 -10.04
CA GLY A 73 -14.08 -3.12 -9.91
C GLY A 73 -12.85 -2.94 -10.81
N MET A 74 -12.89 -2.06 -11.81
CA MET A 74 -11.70 -1.72 -12.60
C MET A 74 -10.74 -0.85 -11.78
N LEU A 75 -9.45 -0.93 -12.08
CA LEU A 75 -8.44 -0.09 -11.43
C LEU A 75 -8.67 1.40 -11.75
N GLY A 76 -8.68 2.22 -10.71
CA GLY A 76 -8.65 3.67 -10.79
C GLY A 76 -7.26 4.14 -11.19
N ARG A 77 -7.18 4.90 -12.28
CA ARG A 77 -5.91 5.47 -12.75
C ARG A 77 -5.34 6.44 -11.70
N PHE A 78 -4.08 6.21 -11.32
CA PHE A 78 -3.32 7.05 -10.37
C PHE A 78 -3.99 7.28 -9.01
N ARG A 79 -4.92 6.41 -8.60
CA ARG A 79 -5.50 6.46 -7.27
C ARG A 79 -4.99 5.27 -6.47
N GLY A 80 -4.24 5.57 -5.42
CA GLY A 80 -3.94 4.60 -4.37
C GLY A 80 -5.12 4.44 -3.41
N SER A 81 -4.99 3.52 -2.47
CA SER A 81 -5.95 3.33 -1.39
C SER A 81 -5.29 3.52 -0.02
N TRP A 82 -6.10 3.97 0.94
CA TRP A 82 -5.72 4.00 2.34
C TRP A 82 -6.80 3.30 3.15
N LEU A 83 -6.45 2.15 3.73
CA LEU A 83 -7.35 1.35 4.55
C LEU A 83 -6.94 1.47 6.01
N ALA A 84 -7.68 2.30 6.76
CA ALA A 84 -7.44 2.50 8.20
C ALA A 84 -7.36 1.16 8.94
N PHE A 85 -6.49 1.10 9.95
CA PHE A 85 -6.54 0.02 10.94
C PHE A 85 -7.69 0.30 11.92
N ALA A 86 -8.28 -0.76 12.45
CA ALA A 86 -9.16 -0.66 13.61
C ALA A 86 -8.41 0.07 14.75
N LYS A 87 -9.11 0.90 15.52
CA LYS A 87 -8.53 1.61 16.64
C LYS A 87 -8.20 0.65 17.78
N THR A 88 -9.08 -0.31 18.04
CA THR A 88 -9.00 -1.24 19.17
C THR A 88 -9.00 -2.71 18.73
N ARG A 89 -8.60 -3.60 19.66
CA ARG A 89 -8.68 -5.04 19.45
C ARG A 89 -10.14 -5.51 19.27
N ALA A 90 -11.06 -5.01 20.10
CA ALA A 90 -12.47 -5.35 19.98
C ALA A 90 -13.05 -4.95 18.61
N GLU A 91 -12.69 -3.77 18.10
CA GLU A 91 -13.10 -3.31 16.78
C GLU A 91 -12.51 -4.18 15.66
N ARG A 92 -11.23 -4.58 15.74
CA ARG A 92 -10.64 -5.45 14.71
C ARG A 92 -11.27 -6.85 14.71
N GLU A 93 -11.57 -7.38 15.89
CA GLU A 93 -12.18 -8.70 16.04
C GLU A 93 -13.62 -8.72 15.53
N SER A 94 -14.41 -7.66 15.79
CA SER A 94 -15.80 -7.56 15.32
C SER A 94 -15.92 -7.50 13.79
N VAL A 95 -14.94 -6.89 13.10
CA VAL A 95 -14.91 -6.79 11.63
C VAL A 95 -14.00 -7.83 10.96
N GLY A 96 -13.45 -8.77 11.75
CA GLY A 96 -12.54 -9.81 11.27
C GLY A 96 -11.29 -9.26 10.56
N ASP A 97 -10.74 -8.13 11.01
CA ASP A 97 -9.49 -7.59 10.46
C ASP A 97 -8.28 -8.33 11.06
N PRO A 98 -7.49 -9.05 10.22
CA PRO A 98 -6.31 -9.76 10.70
C PRO A 98 -5.17 -8.83 11.12
N ARG A 99 -5.19 -7.56 10.68
CA ARG A 99 -4.13 -6.58 10.98
C ARG A 99 -4.25 -6.12 12.43
N ARG A 100 -3.12 -5.93 13.11
CA ARG A 100 -3.10 -5.36 14.47
C ARG A 100 -3.73 -3.97 14.48
N SER A 101 -4.56 -3.70 15.50
CA SER A 101 -5.19 -2.40 15.72
C SER A 101 -4.17 -1.32 16.08
N VAL A 102 -4.58 -0.05 16.01
CA VAL A 102 -3.74 1.09 16.37
C VAL A 102 -3.25 0.98 17.81
N ARG A 103 -4.14 0.68 18.77
CA ARG A 103 -3.77 0.56 20.19
C ARG A 103 -2.91 -0.66 20.50
N GLU A 104 -3.03 -1.74 19.72
CA GLU A 104 -2.09 -2.87 19.84
C GLU A 104 -0.68 -2.51 19.35
N ARG A 105 -0.54 -1.57 18.40
CA ARG A 105 0.77 -1.15 17.84
C ARG A 105 1.42 -0.02 18.63
N TYR A 106 0.59 0.90 19.08
CA TYR A 106 0.95 2.11 19.80
C TYR A 106 -0.04 2.23 20.97
N PRO A 107 0.24 1.61 22.12
CA PRO A 107 -0.57 1.72 23.33
C PRO A 107 -1.01 3.14 23.67
N THR A 108 -0.14 4.13 23.47
CA THR A 108 -0.42 5.53 23.77
C THR A 108 -0.12 6.46 22.59
N ARG A 109 -0.73 7.64 22.61
CA ARG A 109 -0.39 8.73 21.67
C ARG A 109 1.08 9.12 21.78
N ALA A 110 1.65 9.10 22.98
CA ALA A 110 3.07 9.41 23.21
C ALA A 110 3.99 8.41 22.50
N GLU A 111 3.68 7.11 22.55
CA GLU A 111 4.45 6.09 21.83
C GLU A 111 4.36 6.24 20.31
N TYR A 112 3.17 6.55 19.79
CA TYR A 112 3.02 6.86 18.36
C TYR A 112 3.88 8.07 17.97
N MET A 113 3.81 9.16 18.75
CA MET A 113 4.60 10.37 18.49
C MET A 113 6.10 10.09 18.57
N ALA A 114 6.56 9.28 19.52
CA ALA A 114 7.96 8.88 19.62
C ALA A 114 8.43 8.12 18.38
N LYS A 115 7.65 7.12 17.92
CA LYS A 115 8.00 6.31 16.74
C LYS A 115 8.00 7.13 15.45
N ILE A 116 6.99 7.98 15.23
CA ILE A 116 6.94 8.80 14.01
C ILE A 116 8.04 9.87 14.02
N THR A 117 8.39 10.42 15.18
CA THR A 117 9.53 11.33 15.33
C THR A 117 10.84 10.62 14.98
N ALA A 118 11.05 9.41 15.49
CA ALA A 118 12.22 8.62 15.14
C ALA A 118 12.32 8.35 13.63
N ALA A 119 11.20 8.05 12.97
CA ALA A 119 11.15 7.83 11.52
C ALA A 119 11.46 9.12 10.72
N VAL A 120 10.89 10.25 11.13
CA VAL A 120 11.19 11.58 10.55
C VAL A 120 12.69 11.90 10.67
N LEU A 121 13.25 11.78 11.87
CA LEU A 121 14.67 12.05 12.12
C LEU A 121 15.59 11.10 11.33
N ALA A 122 15.20 9.84 11.16
CA ALA A 122 15.95 8.89 10.36
C ALA A 122 16.03 9.27 8.88
N LEU A 123 14.94 9.75 8.28
CA LEU A 123 14.95 10.21 6.88
C LEU A 123 15.70 11.53 6.73
N ARG A 124 15.56 12.44 7.69
CA ARG A 124 16.29 13.71 7.71
C ARG A 124 17.80 13.50 7.76
N ARG A 125 18.28 12.61 8.64
CA ARG A 125 19.71 12.21 8.71
C ARG A 125 20.24 11.62 7.41
N ARG A 126 19.38 11.04 6.58
CA ARG A 126 19.72 10.46 5.27
C ARG A 126 19.59 11.47 4.12
N HIS A 127 19.28 12.74 4.42
CA HIS A 127 18.98 13.77 3.42
C HIS A 127 17.83 13.41 2.48
N LEU A 128 16.86 12.62 2.97
CA LEU A 128 15.66 12.20 2.23
C LEU A 128 14.40 12.96 2.66
N LEU A 129 14.53 13.87 3.63
CA LEU A 129 13.42 14.68 4.14
C LEU A 129 13.95 16.05 4.54
N LEU A 130 13.28 17.10 4.06
CA LEU A 130 13.58 18.49 4.40
C LEU A 130 13.08 18.84 5.82
N ASP A 131 13.70 19.85 6.42
CA ASP A 131 13.37 20.28 7.79
C ASP A 131 11.94 20.84 7.86
N GLU A 132 11.51 21.57 6.82
CA GLU A 132 10.15 22.11 6.76
C GLU A 132 9.10 21.00 6.67
N ASP A 133 9.40 19.93 5.93
CA ASP A 133 8.49 18.79 5.79
C ASP A 133 8.47 17.92 7.04
N ALA A 134 9.61 17.79 7.74
CA ALA A 134 9.66 17.15 9.04
C ALA A 134 8.69 17.80 10.03
N ILE A 135 8.68 19.13 10.10
CA ILE A 135 7.75 19.90 10.96
C ILE A 135 6.29 19.61 10.57
N ARG A 136 5.94 19.75 9.28
CA ARG A 136 4.57 19.52 8.79
C ARG A 136 4.07 18.10 9.08
N ILE A 137 4.93 17.09 8.92
CA ILE A 137 4.58 15.70 9.20
C ILE A 137 4.29 15.50 10.69
N LEU A 138 5.11 16.06 11.58
CA LEU A 138 4.93 15.94 13.02
C LEU A 138 3.70 16.71 13.51
N GLU A 139 3.42 17.89 12.97
CA GLU A 139 2.19 18.63 13.24
C GLU A 139 0.95 17.86 12.80
N LYS A 140 0.97 17.28 11.59
CA LYS A 140 -0.14 16.45 11.11
C LYS A 140 -0.33 15.19 11.97
N ALA A 141 0.76 14.59 12.43
CA ALA A 141 0.73 13.44 13.31
C ALA A 141 0.15 13.78 14.69
N SER A 142 0.49 14.96 15.24
CA SER A 142 0.03 15.39 16.56
C SER A 142 -1.49 15.61 16.61
N ARG A 143 -2.11 15.99 15.49
CA ARG A 143 -3.57 16.16 15.38
C ARG A 143 -4.36 14.85 15.33
N ARG A 144 -3.70 13.69 15.29
CA ARG A 144 -4.38 12.38 15.29
C ARG A 144 -4.92 12.06 16.67
N ASP A 145 -6.24 11.95 16.77
CA ASP A 145 -6.92 11.49 17.98
C ASP A 145 -7.52 10.09 17.77
N LEU A 146 -6.70 9.07 18.06
CA LEU A 146 -7.06 7.65 17.98
C LEU A 146 -7.02 6.95 19.36
N TRP A 147 -6.61 7.70 20.38
CA TRP A 147 -6.40 7.20 21.75
C TRP A 147 -7.36 7.80 22.75
N SER A 148 -8.11 8.86 22.42
CA SER A 148 -9.21 9.31 23.27
C SER A 148 -10.31 8.25 23.34
N GLY A 149 -11.01 8.21 24.47
CA GLY A 149 -12.16 7.33 24.69
C GLY A 149 -13.42 7.74 23.93
N LYS A 150 -13.32 8.69 22.99
CA LYS A 150 -14.44 9.06 22.13
C LYS A 150 -14.47 8.08 20.97
N ASP A 151 -15.45 7.19 20.99
CA ASP A 151 -15.84 6.42 19.81
C ASP A 151 -16.37 7.40 18.76
N SER A 152 -15.46 8.03 18.01
CA SER A 152 -15.87 8.64 16.76
C SER A 152 -16.30 7.50 15.85
N THR A 153 -17.62 7.41 15.65
CA THR A 153 -18.25 6.77 14.51
C THR A 153 -17.53 7.28 13.28
N VAL A 154 -16.55 6.51 12.83
CA VAL A 154 -16.00 6.73 11.50
C VAL A 154 -17.16 6.35 10.60
N ALA A 155 -17.75 7.36 9.95
CA ALA A 155 -18.71 7.14 8.87
C ALA A 155 -18.17 6.00 8.01
N GLY A 156 -19.01 4.97 7.81
CA GLY A 156 -18.63 3.73 7.13
C GLY A 156 -17.78 4.03 5.90
N PRO A 157 -16.80 3.17 5.58
CA PRO A 157 -15.77 3.54 4.64
C PRO A 157 -16.45 3.97 3.33
N ILE A 158 -16.13 5.18 2.86
CA ILE A 158 -16.45 5.64 1.49
C ILE A 158 -15.87 4.66 0.45
N PHE A 159 -14.97 3.79 0.92
CA PHE A 159 -14.33 2.71 0.20
C PHE A 159 -14.96 1.35 0.46
N VAL A 160 -15.43 0.70 -0.59
CA VAL A 160 -15.86 -0.71 -0.55
C VAL A 160 -14.62 -1.55 -0.23
N ARG A 161 -14.53 -2.10 0.98
CA ARG A 161 -13.56 -3.15 1.31
C ARG A 161 -13.86 -4.32 0.36
N PRO A 162 -12.94 -4.72 -0.53
CA PRO A 162 -13.20 -5.88 -1.36
C PRO A 162 -13.47 -7.08 -0.45
N PRO A 163 -14.50 -7.90 -0.72
CA PRO A 163 -14.96 -8.97 0.17
C PRO A 163 -13.91 -10.05 0.48
N ASN A 164 -12.76 -9.99 -0.19
CA ASN A 164 -11.75 -11.02 -0.21
C ASN A 164 -10.34 -10.42 -0.12
N TRP A 165 -10.09 -9.48 0.80
CA TRP A 165 -8.74 -8.95 1.09
C TRP A 165 -7.67 -10.06 1.17
N GLN A 166 -8.03 -11.19 1.77
CA GLN A 166 -7.16 -12.37 1.83
C GLN A 166 -6.96 -13.03 0.46
N SER A 167 -7.93 -13.09 -0.46
CA SER A 167 -7.74 -13.75 -1.77
C SER A 167 -6.82 -12.99 -2.72
N LEU A 168 -6.69 -11.66 -2.59
CA LEU A 168 -5.73 -10.86 -3.36
C LEU A 168 -4.28 -11.11 -2.92
N HIS A 169 -4.06 -11.57 -1.68
CA HIS A 169 -2.74 -11.88 -1.13
C HIS A 169 -2.49 -13.38 -0.84
N ARG A 170 -3.51 -14.25 -0.92
CA ARG A 170 -3.44 -15.70 -0.61
C ARG A 170 -2.56 -16.52 -1.57
N SER A 171 -1.93 -15.90 -2.56
CA SER A 171 -0.89 -16.55 -3.35
C SER A 171 0.46 -16.62 -2.63
N CYS A 172 0.66 -15.96 -1.47
CA CYS A 172 1.99 -15.77 -0.90
C CYS A 172 2.08 -16.17 0.59
N HIS A 173 1.40 -17.23 1.02
CA HIS A 173 1.45 -17.72 2.41
C HIS A 173 2.40 -18.91 2.62
N ASP A 174 2.92 -19.54 1.56
CA ASP A 174 3.98 -20.54 1.67
C ASP A 174 5.34 -19.93 1.35
N ASP A 175 6.35 -20.29 2.16
CA ASP A 175 7.78 -20.00 1.95
C ASP A 175 8.31 -20.53 0.60
N SER A 176 7.51 -21.30 -0.14
CA SER A 176 7.81 -21.75 -1.50
C SER A 176 7.72 -20.63 -2.56
N CYS A 177 7.07 -19.49 -2.27
CA CYS A 177 7.03 -18.33 -3.18
C CYS A 177 8.29 -17.43 -3.12
N TYR A 178 9.17 -17.62 -2.12
CA TYR A 178 10.38 -16.81 -1.92
C TYR A 178 11.68 -17.55 -2.28
N ARG A 179 11.64 -18.60 -3.10
CA ARG A 179 12.85 -19.16 -3.72
C ARG A 179 13.09 -18.54 -5.10
N ILE A 180 13.73 -17.38 -5.09
CA ILE A 180 14.45 -16.84 -6.25
C ILE A 180 15.88 -16.64 -5.77
N ALA A 181 16.76 -17.55 -6.19
CA ALA A 181 18.20 -17.33 -6.17
C ALA A 181 18.54 -16.19 -7.15
N PHE A 182 19.55 -15.39 -6.77
CA PHE A 182 20.16 -14.36 -7.62
C PHE A 182 20.66 -14.94 -8.95
#